data_AF-A0A958MRJ5-F1
#
_entry.id   AF-A0A958MRJ5-F1
#
_cell.length_a   1.000
_cell.length_b   1.000
_cell.length_c   1.000
_cell.angle_alpha   90.00
_cell.angle_beta   90.00
_cell.angle_gamma   90.00
#
_symmetry.space_group_name_H-M   'P 1'
#
loop_
_entity.id
_entity.type
_entity.pdbx_description
1 polymer ?
#
loop_
_entity_poly.entity_id
_entity_poly.type
_entity_poly.pdbx_seq_one_letter_code
_entity_poly.pdbx_strand_id
1 'polypeptide(L)'
;MRILTLHTDLPLHPGDLPGFRSAIAEWVGIKHPRFHNHQLSGPGSYTDWEYPLIQFTVRRGRAAILAAGAGAEDVQQHLLPHFPEKLTIAGRARMLTGYRVAVEQVELTWLAEPRPFGLAG
;
A
#
# COMPACT_ATOMS: atom_id res chain seq x y z
N MET A 1 -15.14 -0.33 9.10
CA MET A 1 -13.70 -0.44 8.79
C MET A 1 -13.34 0.62 7.77
N ARG A 2 -12.27 1.38 8.03
CA ARG A 2 -11.79 2.41 7.11
C ARG A 2 -10.95 1.79 6.00
N ILE A 3 -11.20 2.16 4.76
CA ILE A 3 -10.37 1.85 3.59
C ILE A 3 -9.80 3.15 3.05
N LEU A 4 -8.49 3.17 2.78
CA LEU A 4 -7.81 4.26 2.11
C LEU A 4 -7.18 3.73 0.83
N THR A 5 -7.49 4.34 -0.30
CA THR A 5 -6.81 4.09 -1.57
C THR A 5 -6.04 5.33 -1.98
N LEU A 6 -4.72 5.19 -2.06
CA LEU A 6 -3.82 6.20 -2.60
C LEU A 6 -3.51 5.84 -4.05
N HIS A 7 -3.95 6.68 -4.98
CA HIS A 7 -3.59 6.58 -6.38
C HIS A 7 -2.46 7.56 -6.66
N THR A 8 -1.37 7.08 -7.26
CA THR A 8 -0.31 7.96 -7.74
C THR A 8 -0.40 8.11 -9.25
N ASP A 9 0.28 9.12 -9.78
CA ASP A 9 0.45 9.30 -11.22
C ASP A 9 1.58 8.43 -11.82
N LEU A 10 2.40 7.80 -10.97
CA LEU A 10 3.55 6.98 -11.35
C LEU A 10 3.12 5.81 -12.24
N PRO A 11 3.51 5.79 -13.53
CA PRO A 11 3.34 4.62 -14.37
C PRO A 11 4.18 3.46 -13.81
N LEU A 12 3.55 2.30 -13.64
CA LEU A 12 4.21 1.15 -13.03
C LEU A 12 3.79 -0.13 -13.76
N HIS A 13 4.77 -0.85 -14.28
CA HIS A 13 4.56 -2.19 -14.78
C HIS A 13 4.39 -3.16 -13.60
N PRO A 14 3.50 -4.17 -13.64
CA PRO A 14 3.31 -5.12 -12.54
C PRO A 14 4.61 -5.82 -12.08
N GLY A 15 5.54 -6.06 -13.00
CA GLY A 15 6.87 -6.61 -12.67
C GLY A 15 7.75 -5.69 -11.80
N ASP A 16 7.48 -4.38 -11.79
CA ASP A 16 8.21 -3.41 -10.97
C ASP A 16 7.55 -3.18 -9.59
N LEU A 17 6.42 -3.85 -9.31
CA LEU A 17 5.67 -3.70 -8.06
C LEU A 17 6.49 -4.03 -6.80
N PRO A 18 7.36 -5.08 -6.78
CA PRO A 18 8.24 -5.32 -5.64
C PRO A 18 9.20 -4.15 -5.38
N GLY A 19 9.72 -3.53 -6.44
CA GLY A 19 10.60 -2.37 -6.33
C GLY A 19 9.88 -1.13 -5.80
N PHE A 20 8.63 -0.91 -6.24
CA PHE A 20 7.80 0.17 -5.69
C PHE A 20 7.52 -0.04 -4.18
N ARG A 21 7.17 -1.27 -3.78
CA ARG A 21 6.98 -1.62 -2.36
C ARG A 21 8.25 -1.35 -1.54
N SER A 22 9.41 -1.80 -2.01
CA SER A 22 10.69 -1.57 -1.33
C SER A 22 10.97 -0.08 -1.17
N ALA A 23 10.82 0.70 -2.26
CA ALA A 23 11.10 2.13 -2.25
C ALA A 23 10.19 2.91 -1.27
N ILE A 24 8.91 2.57 -1.18
CA ILE A 24 8.00 3.18 -0.20
C ILE A 24 8.36 2.74 1.23
N ALA A 25 8.64 1.46 1.45
CA ALA A 25 9.01 0.97 2.78
C ALA A 25 10.31 1.58 3.29
N GLU A 26 11.31 1.72 2.43
CA GLU A 26 12.57 2.41 2.72
C GLU A 26 12.35 3.89 3.02
N TRP A 27 11.47 4.56 2.24
CA TRP A 27 11.14 5.96 2.44
C TRP A 27 10.46 6.24 3.77
N VAL A 28 9.42 5.46 4.11
CA VAL A 28 8.70 5.60 5.38
C VAL A 28 9.59 5.16 6.55
N GLY A 29 10.45 4.17 6.33
CA GLY A 29 11.46 3.71 7.26
C GLY A 29 11.07 2.49 8.08
N ILE A 30 12.08 1.81 8.62
CA ILE A 30 11.99 0.50 9.29
C ILE A 30 11.15 0.49 10.58
N LYS A 31 10.79 1.66 11.10
CA LYS A 31 10.00 1.81 12.33
C LYS A 31 8.50 1.55 12.09
N HIS A 32 8.07 1.41 10.84
CA HIS A 32 6.66 1.28 10.48
C HIS A 32 6.40 -0.09 9.82
N PRO A 33 6.25 -1.16 10.64
CA PRO A 33 6.28 -2.54 10.16
C PRO A 33 5.20 -2.90 9.14
N ARG A 34 4.05 -2.21 9.15
CA ARG A 34 2.96 -2.48 8.19
C ARG A 34 3.33 -2.14 6.73
N PHE A 35 4.34 -1.30 6.48
CA PHE A 35 4.79 -0.99 5.12
C PHE A 35 5.73 -2.06 4.53
N HIS A 36 6.43 -2.83 5.37
CA HIS A 36 7.33 -3.90 4.93
C HIS A 36 6.89 -5.31 5.35
N ASN A 37 5.90 -5.45 6.23
CA ASN A 37 5.36 -6.72 6.76
C ASN A 37 6.43 -7.61 7.44
N HIS A 38 7.31 -6.97 8.21
CA HIS A 38 8.39 -7.64 8.96
C HIS A 38 8.55 -6.95 10.34
N GLN A 39 8.65 -7.72 11.42
CA GLN A 39 9.18 -7.22 12.69
C GLN A 39 10.70 -7.41 12.74
N LEU A 40 11.41 -6.31 13.02
CA LEU A 40 12.81 -6.36 13.45
C LEU A 40 12.83 -6.68 14.95
N SER A 41 12.92 -7.96 15.31
CA SER A 41 13.17 -8.37 16.69
C SER A 41 13.86 -9.73 16.75
N GLY A 42 15.20 -9.73 16.79
CA GLY A 42 16.03 -10.87 17.20
C GLY A 42 16.49 -11.84 16.11
N PRO A 43 17.54 -12.65 16.41
CA PRO A 43 18.02 -13.70 15.50
C PRO A 43 16.92 -14.74 15.30
N GLY A 44 16.43 -14.86 14.07
CA GLY A 44 15.27 -15.68 13.71
C GLY A 44 13.99 -14.91 13.36
N SER A 45 14.07 -13.62 13.02
CA SER A 45 12.94 -12.78 12.53
C SER A 45 11.98 -13.55 11.64
N TYR A 46 10.81 -13.88 12.18
CA TYR A 46 9.72 -14.53 11.47
C TYR A 46 8.97 -13.50 10.65
N THR A 47 8.52 -13.91 9.46
CA THR A 47 7.55 -13.14 8.69
C THR A 47 6.24 -13.13 9.49
N ASP A 48 5.67 -11.96 9.75
CA ASP A 48 4.33 -11.91 10.33
C ASP A 48 3.36 -12.52 9.30
N TRP A 49 2.70 -13.62 9.67
CA TRP A 49 1.68 -14.29 8.86
C TRP A 49 0.34 -13.54 8.85
N GLU A 50 0.33 -12.30 9.34
CA GLU A 50 -0.84 -11.46 9.34
C GLU A 50 -1.18 -11.01 7.92
N TYR A 51 -2.48 -10.79 7.69
CA TYR A 51 -2.94 -10.25 6.42
C TYR A 51 -2.41 -8.82 6.24
N PRO A 52 -1.76 -8.50 5.11
CA PRO A 52 -1.16 -7.18 4.92
C PRO A 52 -2.26 -6.11 4.83
N LEU A 53 -2.31 -5.27 5.87
CA LEU A 53 -3.24 -4.14 5.95
C LEU A 53 -2.84 -2.97 5.06
N ILE A 54 -1.62 -2.98 4.50
CA ILE A 54 -1.14 -2.08 3.45
C ILE A 54 -0.69 -2.94 2.28
N GLN A 55 -1.27 -2.71 1.12
CA GLN A 55 -1.02 -3.47 -0.09
C GLN A 55 -0.63 -2.53 -1.22
N PHE A 56 0.39 -2.94 -1.96
CA PHE A 56 0.87 -2.25 -3.14
C PHE A 56 0.24 -2.92 -4.35
N THR A 57 -0.30 -2.13 -5.28
CA THR A 57 -0.97 -2.65 -6.47
C THR A 57 -0.70 -1.78 -7.69
N VAL A 58 -1.00 -2.31 -8.87
CA VAL A 58 -1.05 -1.55 -10.12
C VAL A 58 -2.50 -1.41 -10.52
N ARG A 59 -3.00 -0.17 -10.65
CA ARG A 59 -4.35 0.12 -11.15
C ARG A 59 -4.26 0.96 -12.41
N ARG A 60 -4.77 0.42 -13.53
CA ARG A 60 -4.74 1.08 -14.85
C ARG A 60 -3.32 1.53 -15.24
N GLY A 61 -2.33 0.65 -15.03
CA GLY A 61 -0.93 0.91 -15.36
C GLY A 61 -0.21 1.90 -14.44
N ARG A 62 -0.80 2.28 -13.30
CA ARG A 62 -0.19 3.19 -12.33
C ARG A 62 -0.08 2.56 -10.95
N ALA A 63 0.93 2.99 -10.20
CA ALA A 63 1.13 2.55 -8.83
C ALA A 63 -0.02 3.03 -7.92
N ALA A 64 -0.44 2.17 -7.00
CA ALA A 64 -1.41 2.52 -5.99
C ALA A 64 -1.13 1.77 -4.68
N ILE A 65 -1.60 2.34 -3.59
CA ILE A 65 -1.56 1.74 -2.26
C ILE A 65 -3.00 1.61 -1.76
N LEU A 66 -3.38 0.40 -1.37
CA LEU A 66 -4.64 0.09 -0.71
C LEU A 66 -4.35 -0.21 0.75
N ALA A 67 -5.04 0.45 1.66
CA ALA A 67 -4.86 0.24 3.08
C ALA A 67 -6.19 0.11 3.82
N ALA A 68 -6.23 -0.76 4.84
CA ALA A 68 -7.44 -1.08 5.60
C ALA A 68 -7.21 -0.96 7.11
N GLY A 69 -8.21 -0.47 7.84
CA GLY A 69 -8.17 -0.33 9.29
C GLY A 69 -6.94 0.46 9.76
N ALA A 70 -6.14 -0.14 10.64
CA ALA A 70 -4.89 0.43 11.14
C ALA A 70 -3.87 0.75 10.02
N GLY A 71 -3.88 0.00 8.91
CA GLY A 71 -3.04 0.34 7.76
C GLY A 71 -3.42 1.67 7.11
N ALA A 72 -4.71 2.01 7.09
CA ALA A 72 -5.17 3.30 6.55
C ALA A 72 -4.74 4.47 7.46
N GLU A 73 -4.70 4.25 8.77
CA GLU A 73 -4.19 5.21 9.74
C GLU A 73 -2.68 5.43 9.55
N ASP A 74 -1.90 4.35 9.42
CA ASP A 74 -0.46 4.41 9.17
C ASP A 74 -0.13 5.18 7.87
N VAL A 75 -0.86 4.93 6.77
CA VAL A 75 -0.68 5.68 5.52
C VAL A 75 -0.95 7.16 5.74
N GLN A 76 -2.02 7.50 6.46
CA GLN A 76 -2.36 8.89 6.73
C GLN A 76 -1.37 9.61 7.65
N GLN A 77 -0.82 8.91 8.64
CA GLN A 77 0.07 9.50 9.65
C GLN A 77 1.53 9.54 9.22
N HIS A 78 1.99 8.57 8.43
CA HIS A 78 3.42 8.37 8.17
C HIS A 78 3.81 8.57 6.71
N LEU A 79 2.94 8.23 5.76
CA LEU A 79 3.25 8.36 4.34
C LEU A 79 2.77 9.69 3.76
N LEU A 80 1.49 10.05 3.94
CA LEU A 80 0.92 11.24 3.30
C LEU A 80 1.58 12.57 3.72
N PRO A 81 1.93 12.83 4.99
CA PRO A 81 2.50 14.12 5.40
C PRO A 81 3.89 14.37 4.80
N HIS A 82 4.58 13.31 4.40
CA HIS A 82 5.94 13.33 3.87
C HIS A 82 6.01 12.55 2.56
N PHE A 83 4.98 12.66 1.71
CA PHE A 83 4.89 11.86 0.50
C PHE A 83 6.09 12.14 -0.43
N PRO A 84 6.80 11.11 -0.93
CA PRO A 84 8.02 11.32 -1.71
C PRO A 84 7.72 11.97 -3.05
N GLU A 85 8.47 13.01 -3.41
CA GLU A 85 8.47 13.58 -4.76
C GLU A 85 9.20 12.68 -5.77
N LYS A 86 10.07 11.80 -5.28
CA LYS A 86 10.93 10.93 -6.07
C LYS A 86 11.15 9.60 -5.36
N LEU A 87 11.04 8.51 -6.11
CA LEU A 87 11.42 7.16 -5.67
C LEU A 87 12.48 6.59 -6.59
N THR A 88 13.32 5.71 -6.05
CA THR A 88 14.24 4.90 -6.85
C THR A 88 13.66 3.50 -6.95
N ILE A 89 13.29 3.08 -8.16
CA ILE A 89 12.70 1.77 -8.43
C ILE A 89 13.57 1.07 -9.46
N ALA A 90 14.07 -0.13 -9.13
CA ALA A 90 15.02 -0.88 -9.97
C ALA A 90 16.23 -0.04 -10.41
N GLY A 91 16.80 0.74 -9.47
CA GLY A 91 17.94 1.63 -9.72
C GLY A 91 17.62 2.88 -10.56
N ARG A 92 16.35 3.10 -10.92
CA ARG A 92 15.93 4.25 -11.71
C ARG A 92 15.12 5.22 -10.87
N ALA A 93 15.55 6.48 -10.91
CA ALA A 93 14.77 7.61 -10.41
C ALA A 93 13.44 7.72 -11.15
N ARG A 94 12.34 7.81 -10.39
CA ARG A 94 10.98 8.04 -10.86
C ARG A 94 10.37 9.19 -10.06
N MET A 95 9.88 10.21 -10.77
CA MET A 95 9.17 11.33 -10.14
C MET A 95 7.73 10.93 -9.85
N LEU A 96 7.20 11.42 -8.74
CA LEU A 96 5.78 11.40 -8.40
C LEU A 96 5.31 12.85 -8.42
N THR A 97 4.50 13.21 -9.41
CA THR A 97 4.09 14.62 -9.59
C THR A 97 2.75 14.93 -8.93
N GLY A 98 2.06 13.90 -8.43
CA GLY A 98 0.81 14.05 -7.71
C GLY A 98 0.22 12.72 -7.27
N TYR A 99 -0.78 12.83 -6.40
CA TYR A 99 -1.54 11.70 -5.92
C TYR A 99 -2.99 12.11 -5.62
N ARG A 100 -3.86 11.11 -5.56
CA ARG A 100 -5.25 11.26 -5.13
C ARG A 100 -5.55 10.24 -4.05
N VAL A 101 -6.14 10.70 -2.96
CA VAL A 101 -6.61 9.83 -1.87
C VAL A 101 -8.12 9.67 -1.98
N ALA A 102 -8.58 8.43 -1.90
CA ALA A 102 -9.98 8.10 -1.66
C ALA A 102 -10.08 7.40 -0.29
N VAL A 103 -11.03 7.81 0.54
CA VAL A 103 -11.29 7.20 1.84
C VAL A 103 -12.74 6.75 1.88
N GLU A 104 -12.95 5.50 2.25
CA GLU A 104 -14.27 4.89 2.34
C GLU A 104 -14.44 4.26 3.72
N GLN A 105 -15.65 4.35 4.28
CA GLN A 105 -16.03 3.59 5.47
C GLN A 105 -16.88 2.41 5.01
N VAL A 106 -16.40 1.21 5.28
CA VAL A 106 -17.06 -0.04 4.89
C VAL A 106 -17.52 -0.76 6.14
N GLU A 107 -18.81 -1.07 6.22
CA GLU A 107 -19.33 -1.97 7.23
C GLU A 107 -19.13 -3.42 6.76
N LEU A 108 -18.43 -4.22 7.57
CA LEU A 108 -18.27 -5.64 7.29
C LEU A 108 -19.47 -6.38 7.88
N THR A 109 -20.31 -6.92 7.01
CA THR A 109 -21.51 -7.66 7.41
C THR A 109 -21.53 -9.04 6.77
N TRP A 110 -22.12 -10.00 7.48
CA TRP A 110 -22.43 -11.30 6.91
C TRP A 110 -23.69 -11.15 6.05
N LEU A 111 -23.59 -11.52 4.78
CA LEU A 111 -24.75 -11.55 3.89
C LEU A 111 -25.51 -12.86 4.12
N ALA A 112 -26.84 -12.76 4.24
CA ALA A 112 -27.71 -13.93 4.37
C ALA A 112 -27.71 -14.79 3.10
N GLU A 113 -27.46 -14.17 1.94
CA GLU A 113 -27.35 -14.84 0.65
C GLU A 113 -26.05 -14.40 -0.07
N PRO A 114 -25.39 -15.28 -0.83
CA PRO A 114 -24.20 -14.94 -1.60
C PRO A 114 -24.50 -13.83 -2.61
N ARG A 115 -23.71 -12.75 -2.58
CA ARG A 115 -23.77 -11.71 -3.60
C ARG A 115 -22.79 -12.04 -4.73
N PRO A 116 -23.22 -12.10 -6.00
CA PRO A 116 -22.29 -12.19 -7.10
C PRO A 116 -21.53 -10.88 -7.23
N PHE A 117 -20.22 -10.92 -7.00
CA PHE A 117 -19.32 -9.84 -7.39
C PHE A 117 -18.86 -10.16 -8.80
N GLY A 118 -19.29 -9.36 -9.78
CA GLY A 118 -18.85 -9.53 -11.16
C GLY A 118 -17.32 -9.43 -11.27
N LEU A 119 -16.74 -10.08 -12.29
CA LEU A 119 -15.34 -9.86 -12.62
C LEU A 119 -15.19 -8.40 -13.07
N ALA A 120 -14.37 -7.62 -12.36
CA ALA A 120 -14.04 -6.27 -12.78
C ALA A 120 -13.28 -6.35 -14.11
N GLY A 121 -13.94 -5.90 -15.20
CA GLY A 121 -13.31 -5.70 -16.51
C GLY A 121 -12.30 -4.56 -16.51
#